data_AF-A0A6G8P0R2-F1
#
_entry.id   AF-A0A6G8P0R2-F1
#
_cell.length_a   1.000
_cell.length_b   1.000
_cell.length_c   1.000
_cell.angle_alpha   90.00
_cell.angle_beta   90.00
_cell.angle_gamma   90.00
#
_symmetry.space_group_name_H-M   'P 1'
#
loop_
_entity.id
_entity.type
_entity.pdbx_description
1 polymer ?
#
loop_
_entity_poly.entity_id
_entity_poly.type
_entity_poly.pdbx_seq_one_letter_code
_entity_poly.pdbx_strand_id
1 'polypeptide(L)'
;MPRVDETELRRWRELPANLLIPLLTIHSKCDATFVPIKGKGTERWQANVCGRDYELITDGPKFYDTRANRGGGGAVDLVMYLHRLDFRSAIALLRRLNA
;
A
#
# COMPACT_ATOMS: atom_id res chain seq x y z
N MET A 1 5.01 -22.82 1.56
CA MET A 1 4.66 -21.56 2.27
C MET A 1 3.59 -21.90 3.32
N PRO A 2 3.82 -21.62 4.61
CA PRO A 2 2.88 -21.98 5.67
C PRO A 2 1.56 -21.21 5.51
N ARG A 3 0.46 -21.84 5.96
CA ARG A 3 -0.88 -21.24 5.99
C ARG A 3 -0.81 -19.90 6.71
N VAL A 4 -1.51 -18.90 6.18
CA VAL A 4 -1.63 -17.59 6.82
C VAL A 4 -2.67 -17.72 7.93
N ASP A 5 -2.32 -17.31 9.15
CA ASP A 5 -3.27 -17.30 10.26
C ASP A 5 -4.13 -16.04 10.26
N GLU A 6 -5.27 -16.07 10.95
CA GLU A 6 -6.23 -14.97 10.96
C GLU A 6 -5.69 -13.72 11.68
N THR A 7 -4.77 -13.90 12.63
CA THR A 7 -4.17 -12.80 13.40
C THR A 7 -3.22 -12.00 12.51
N GLU A 8 -2.40 -12.69 11.72
CA GLU A 8 -1.50 -12.11 10.72
C GLU A 8 -2.30 -11.37 9.63
N LEU A 9 -3.37 -11.98 9.12
CA LEU A 9 -4.27 -11.31 8.16
C LEU A 9 -4.93 -10.06 8.75
N ARG A 10 -5.39 -10.13 10.00
CA ARG A 10 -5.98 -8.97 10.68
C ARG A 10 -4.97 -7.83 10.79
N ARG A 11 -3.74 -8.12 11.23
CA ARG A 11 -2.67 -7.13 11.32
C ARG A 11 -2.45 -6.42 9.98
N TRP A 12 -2.34 -7.17 8.89
CA TRP A 12 -2.14 -6.58 7.56
C TRP A 12 -3.35 -5.81 7.03
N ARG A 13 -4.57 -6.16 7.41
CA ARG A 13 -5.78 -5.39 7.07
C ARG A 13 -5.85 -4.04 7.78
N GLU A 14 -5.25 -3.95 8.97
CA GLU A 14 -5.26 -2.73 9.80
C GLU A 14 -4.04 -1.84 9.56
N LEU A 15 -2.95 -2.38 9.00
CA LEU A 15 -1.71 -1.67 8.78
C LEU A 15 -1.91 -0.46 7.82
N PRO A 16 -1.57 0.77 8.24
CA PRO A 16 -1.71 1.95 7.40
C PRO A 16 -0.89 1.87 6.11
N ALA A 17 -1.52 2.19 4.98
CA ALA A 17 -0.91 2.12 3.67
C ALA A 17 0.28 3.09 3.52
N ASN A 18 0.21 4.27 4.15
CA ASN A 18 1.30 5.25 4.10
C ASN A 18 2.59 4.74 4.75
N LEU A 19 2.52 3.89 5.77
CA LEU A 19 3.70 3.26 6.38
C LEU A 19 4.36 2.23 5.45
N LEU A 20 3.58 1.64 4.54
CA LEU A 20 4.05 0.62 3.61
C LEU A 20 4.64 1.21 2.32
N ILE A 21 4.18 2.37 1.87
CA ILE A 21 4.65 2.97 0.61
C ILE A 21 6.19 3.09 0.56
N PRO A 22 6.88 3.63 1.59
CA PRO A 22 8.35 3.71 1.57
C PRO A 22 9.05 2.35 1.54
N LEU A 23 8.42 1.30 2.10
CA LEU A 23 8.98 -0.06 2.14
C LEU A 23 8.78 -0.82 0.81
N LEU A 24 7.74 -0.47 0.07
CA LEU A 24 7.32 -1.15 -1.16
C LEU A 24 7.82 -0.49 -2.44
N THR A 25 8.46 0.68 -2.34
CA THR A 25 8.83 1.52 -3.49
C THR A 25 10.35 1.68 -3.59
N ILE A 26 10.83 1.87 -4.82
CA ILE A 26 12.24 2.26 -5.05
C ILE A 26 12.42 3.74 -4.70
N HIS A 27 11.41 4.54 -5.02
CA HIS A 27 11.33 5.94 -4.68
C HIS A 27 9.89 6.30 -4.32
N SER A 28 9.71 7.09 -3.27
CA SER A 28 8.41 7.67 -2.93
C SER A 28 8.58 9.04 -2.29
N LYS A 29 7.57 9.88 -2.48
CA LYS A 29 7.47 11.21 -1.89
C LYS A 29 6.03 11.51 -1.52
N CYS A 30 5.81 11.94 -0.28
CA CYS A 30 4.54 12.50 0.15
C CYS A 30 4.40 13.94 -0.38
N ASP A 31 3.23 14.27 -0.93
CA ASP A 31 2.90 15.58 -1.46
C ASP A 31 2.46 16.51 -0.32
N ALA A 32 3.39 17.34 0.16
CA ALA A 32 3.14 18.29 1.24
C ALA A 32 2.14 19.40 0.89
N THR A 33 1.77 19.56 -0.39
CA THR A 33 0.80 20.57 -0.82
C THR A 33 -0.63 20.01 -0.92
N PHE A 34 -0.79 18.69 -0.76
CA PHE A 34 -2.09 18.05 -0.79
C PHE A 34 -2.93 18.43 0.43
N VAL A 35 -4.08 19.05 0.18
CA VAL A 35 -5.07 19.39 1.21
C VAL A 35 -6.24 18.41 1.12
N PRO A 36 -6.40 17.48 2.08
CA PRO A 36 -7.47 16.51 2.02
C PRO A 36 -8.85 17.15 2.23
N ILE A 37 -9.80 16.82 1.36
CA ILE A 37 -11.19 17.29 1.47
C ILE A 37 -11.94 16.48 2.54
N LYS A 38 -11.56 15.21 2.72
CA LYS A 38 -12.14 14.26 3.69
C LYS A 38 -11.02 13.49 4.38
N GLY A 39 -11.19 13.23 5.68
CA GLY A 39 -10.22 12.50 6.51
C GLY A 39 -8.98 13.33 6.81
N LYS A 40 -8.72 13.63 8.09
CA LYS A 40 -7.56 14.44 8.49
C LYS A 40 -6.22 13.72 8.31
N GLY A 41 -6.22 12.40 8.13
CA GLY A 41 -5.02 11.57 7.91
C GLY A 41 -4.83 11.16 6.46
N THR A 42 -5.57 11.77 5.52
CA THR A 42 -5.46 11.42 4.11
C THR A 42 -4.23 12.09 3.51
N GLU A 43 -3.35 11.29 2.91
CA GLU A 43 -2.10 11.76 2.29
C GLU A 43 -2.08 11.41 0.81
N ARG A 44 -1.35 12.20 0.00
CA ARG A 44 -1.06 11.87 -1.39
C ARG A 44 0.42 11.56 -1.56
N TRP A 45 0.71 10.51 -2.30
CA TRP A 45 2.04 9.98 -2.54
C TRP A 45 2.30 9.84 -4.03
N GLN A 46 3.48 10.31 -4.47
CA GLN A 46 4.05 9.91 -5.76
C GLN A 46 5.03 8.77 -5.49
N ALA A 47 4.89 7.65 -6.18
CA ALA A 47 5.66 6.45 -5.92
C ALA A 47 6.11 5.78 -7.23
N ASN A 48 7.36 5.30 -7.27
CA ASN A 48 7.86 4.46 -8.34
C ASN A 48 8.12 3.04 -7.84
N VAL A 49 7.49 2.06 -8.48
CA VAL A 49 7.63 0.63 -8.18
C VAL A 49 7.97 -0.10 -9.47
N CYS A 50 9.14 -0.75 -9.50
CA CYS A 50 9.59 -1.56 -10.63
C CYS A 50 9.48 -0.82 -11.99
N GLY A 51 9.83 0.48 -12.01
CA GLY A 51 9.81 1.30 -13.22
C GLY A 51 8.43 1.87 -13.59
N ARG A 52 7.42 1.74 -12.71
CA ARG A 52 6.09 2.30 -12.92
C ARG A 52 5.76 3.36 -11.88
N ASP A 53 5.24 4.49 -12.35
CA ASP A 53 4.80 5.58 -11.48
C ASP A 53 3.33 5.44 -11.08
N TYR A 54 3.08 5.72 -9.80
CA TYR A 54 1.78 5.71 -9.16
C TYR A 54 1.53 7.06 -8.48
N GLU A 55 0.29 7.54 -8.53
CA GLU A 55 -0.18 8.61 -7.63
C GLU A 55 -1.22 8.01 -6.69
N LEU A 56 -0.84 7.84 -5.43
CA LEU A 56 -1.65 7.14 -4.44
C LEU A 56 -2.22 8.14 -3.43
N ILE A 57 -3.51 8.05 -3.16
CA ILE A 57 -4.13 8.63 -1.98
C ILE A 57 -4.25 7.55 -0.93
N THR A 58 -3.77 7.78 0.29
CA THR A 58 -3.86 6.84 1.41
C THR A 58 -4.70 7.41 2.55
N ASP A 59 -5.51 6.59 3.19
CA ASP A 59 -6.28 6.92 4.41
C ASP A 59 -6.38 5.67 5.29
N GLY A 60 -5.58 5.65 6.36
CA GLY A 60 -5.36 4.44 7.16
C GLY A 60 -4.90 3.27 6.26
N PRO A 61 -5.50 2.07 6.34
CA PRO A 61 -5.10 0.92 5.53
C PRO A 61 -5.54 1.01 4.05
N LYS A 62 -6.36 2.01 3.68
CA LYS A 62 -6.87 2.13 2.32
C LYS A 62 -5.90 2.89 1.43
N PHE A 63 -5.89 2.54 0.16
CA PHE A 63 -5.21 3.30 -0.88
C PHE A 63 -6.08 3.45 -2.13
N TYR A 64 -5.79 4.48 -2.91
CA TYR A 64 -6.44 4.76 -4.18
C TYR A 64 -5.44 5.34 -5.17
N ASP A 65 -5.23 4.66 -6.30
CA ASP A 65 -4.47 5.18 -7.43
C ASP A 65 -5.38 6.08 -8.28
N THR A 66 -5.07 7.37 -8.29
CA THR A 66 -5.81 8.39 -9.04
C THR A 66 -5.59 8.28 -10.55
N ARG A 67 -4.44 7.76 -10.99
CA ARG A 67 -4.12 7.59 -12.42
C ARG A 67 -4.89 6.42 -13.03
N ALA A 68 -5.04 5.34 -12.27
CA ALA A 68 -5.73 4.14 -12.73
C ALA A 68 -7.22 4.07 -12.31
N ASN A 69 -7.67 4.99 -11.46
CA ASN A 69 -9.01 5.01 -10.89
C ASN A 69 -9.37 3.68 -10.18
N ARG A 70 -8.41 3.14 -9.40
CA ARG A 70 -8.53 1.85 -8.69
C ARG A 70 -7.93 1.96 -7.30
N GLY A 71 -8.50 1.24 -6.35
CA GLY A 71 -8.00 1.20 -4.97
C GLY A 71 -8.23 -0.16 -4.32
N GLY A 72 -7.78 -0.29 -3.09
CA GLY A 72 -7.89 -1.49 -2.27
C GLY A 72 -7.72 -1.17 -0.79
N GLY A 73 -7.73 -2.21 0.05
CA GLY A 73 -7.64 -2.07 1.49
C GLY A 73 -6.70 -3.08 2.13
N GLY A 74 -5.77 -2.58 2.93
CA GLY A 74 -4.80 -3.38 3.67
C GLY A 74 -3.53 -3.67 2.87
N ALA A 75 -2.53 -4.18 3.59
CA ALA A 75 -1.18 -4.39 3.10
C ALA A 75 -1.13 -5.36 1.92
N VAL A 76 -1.94 -6.43 1.96
CA VAL A 76 -1.94 -7.46 0.91
C VAL A 76 -2.42 -6.89 -0.42
N ASP A 77 -3.55 -6.19 -0.41
CA ASP A 77 -4.10 -5.53 -1.59
C ASP A 77 -3.10 -4.52 -2.18
N LEU A 78 -2.45 -3.73 -1.32
CA LEU A 78 -1.46 -2.75 -1.74
C LEU A 78 -0.26 -3.41 -2.43
N VAL A 79 0.27 -4.51 -1.86
CA VAL A 79 1.37 -5.25 -2.47
C VAL A 79 0.97 -5.88 -3.79
N MET A 80 -0.19 -6.55 -3.83
CA MET A 80 -0.72 -7.13 -5.06
C MET A 80 -0.86 -6.07 -6.16
N TYR A 81 -1.33 -4.87 -5.80
CA TYR A 81 -1.53 -3.77 -6.73
C TYR A 81 -0.22 -3.16 -7.25
N LEU A 82 0.71 -2.83 -6.34
CA LEU A 82 1.96 -2.16 -6.68
C LEU A 82 2.95 -3.09 -7.40
N HIS A 83 3.08 -4.33 -6.92
CA HIS A 83 4.03 -5.30 -7.48
C HIS A 83 3.41 -6.24 -8.52
N ARG A 84 2.09 -6.13 -8.79
CA ARG A 84 1.32 -7.00 -9.71
C ARG A 84 1.48 -8.48 -9.39
N LEU A 85 1.44 -8.78 -8.09
CA LEU A 85 1.62 -10.13 -7.56
C LEU A 85 0.28 -10.80 -7.28
N ASP A 86 0.29 -12.13 -7.29
CA ASP A 86 -0.80 -12.90 -6.71
C ASP A 86 -0.76 -12.81 -5.17
N PHE A 87 -1.83 -13.28 -4.53
CA PHE A 87 -1.96 -13.28 -3.08
C PHE A 87 -0.78 -13.99 -2.40
N ARG A 88 -0.38 -15.17 -2.88
CA ARG A 88 0.69 -15.97 -2.27
C ARG A 88 2.02 -15.20 -2.27
N SER A 89 2.36 -14.60 -3.40
CA SER A 89 3.61 -13.86 -3.57
C SER A 89 3.59 -12.54 -2.78
N ALA A 90 2.42 -11.89 -2.67
CA ALA A 90 2.25 -10.70 -1.84
C ALA A 90 2.50 -10.98 -0.35
N ILE A 91 1.94 -12.08 0.17
CA ILE A 91 2.16 -12.53 1.55
C ILE A 91 3.65 -12.82 1.79
N ALA A 92 4.33 -13.43 0.82
CA ALA A 92 5.75 -13.75 0.94
C ALA A 92 6.60 -12.48 1.05
N LEU A 93 6.25 -11.45 0.26
CA LEU A 93 6.91 -10.15 0.34
C LEU A 93 6.65 -9.45 1.67
N LEU A 94 5.41 -9.41 2.15
CA LEU A 94 5.08 -8.78 3.44
C LEU A 94 5.84 -9.41 4.62
N ARG A 95 5.92 -10.75 4.64
CA ARG A 95 6.72 -11.46 5.66
C ARG A 95 8.20 -11.11 5.58
N ARG A 96 8.76 -10.94 4.38
CA ARG A 96 10.16 -10.54 4.19
C ARG A 96 10.43 -9.10 4.66
N LEU A 97 9.45 -8.23 4.54
CA LEU A 97 9.54 -6.82 4.98
C LEU A 97 9.37 -6.66 6.49
N ASN A 98 9.05 -7.73 7.24
CA ASN A 98 8.68 -7.68 8.65
C ASN A 98 7.57 -6.65 8.95
N ALA A 99 6.67 -6.46 7.99
CA ALA A 99 5.54 -5.53 8.08
C ALA A 99 4.34 -6.16 8.81
#